data_AF-A0A929Y5V3-F1
#
_entry.id   AF-A0A929Y5V3-F1
#
_cell.length_a   1.000
_cell.length_b   1.000
_cell.length_c   1.000
_cell.angle_alpha   90.00
_cell.angle_beta   90.00
_cell.angle_gamma   90.00
#
_symmetry.space_group_name_H-M   'P 1'
#
loop_
_entity.id
_entity.type
_entity.pdbx_description
1 polymer ?
#
loop_
_entity_poly.entity_id
_entity_poly.type
_entity_poly.pdbx_seq_one_letter_code
_entity_poly.pdbx_strand_id
1 'polypeptide(L)'
;KELGCRDSHFMNPNGLHNPDHYTSCYDLATIGRAFFSNDFLCRAANIPRYHFTPSAHQPDDFYLNNKNQLVTGQVKCEGIVGGKTGYTSQAGETLVSCAERNGMKLICVVMKDGSPDQFLDSAKLFEYGFRNFTKTDLKENPSSILPDSTPFLSSDYSVFPRSSGTLSVSDNSCVILPNGASFSDVSAKTDPTGKDKETTGKTGEKKIASLRFFWHERQVGSAEILLSPLRNNSSTPAKRNHRIYVNLYLLFLVLFLLSVLISFALRPLIANQEGDALQNKKNRRHFKRLKKETRKLHF
;
A
#
# COMPACT_ATOMS: atom_id res chain seq x y z
N LYS A 1 -2.91 23.21 -12.15
CA LYS A 1 -3.81 23.97 -11.24
C LYS A 1 -4.03 23.22 -9.92
N GLU A 2 -4.57 21.99 -9.92
CA GLU A 2 -4.84 21.23 -8.68
C GLU A 2 -3.60 20.98 -7.82
N LEU A 3 -2.44 20.70 -8.43
CA LEU A 3 -1.16 20.52 -7.72
C LEU A 3 -0.58 21.83 -7.14
N GLY A 4 -1.21 22.98 -7.41
CA GLY A 4 -0.75 24.29 -6.92
C GLY A 4 0.35 24.95 -7.74
N CYS A 5 0.72 24.40 -8.91
CA CYS A 5 1.63 25.04 -9.87
C CYS A 5 1.12 26.42 -10.29
N ARG A 6 1.99 27.43 -10.29
CA ARG A 6 1.64 28.85 -10.53
C ARG A 6 2.23 29.43 -11.79
N ASP A 7 3.37 28.89 -12.23
CA ASP A 7 4.20 29.41 -13.32
C ASP A 7 4.33 28.37 -14.43
N SER A 8 3.23 27.67 -14.74
CA SER A 8 3.18 26.62 -15.77
C SER A 8 1.93 26.68 -16.63
N HIS A 9 2.12 26.51 -17.94
CA HIS A 9 1.07 26.40 -18.94
C HIS A 9 1.49 25.37 -20.00
N PHE A 10 0.67 24.34 -20.22
CA PHE A 10 1.00 23.23 -21.12
C PHE A 10 0.10 23.27 -22.35
N MET A 11 0.69 23.49 -23.52
CA MET A 11 -0.05 23.59 -24.79
C MET A 11 -0.20 22.25 -25.53
N ASN A 12 0.60 21.26 -25.16
CA ASN A 12 0.64 19.97 -25.83
C ASN A 12 1.10 18.87 -24.85
N PRO A 13 0.79 17.59 -25.13
CA PRO A 13 1.15 16.49 -24.25
C PRO A 13 2.59 15.97 -24.45
N ASN A 14 3.29 16.42 -25.49
CA ASN A 14 4.58 15.86 -25.91
C ASN A 14 5.79 16.75 -25.56
N GLY A 15 5.58 18.01 -25.18
CA GLY A 15 6.63 18.95 -24.80
C GLY A 15 7.36 19.59 -25.99
N LEU A 16 6.83 19.49 -27.21
CA LEU A 16 7.37 20.25 -28.34
C LEU A 16 7.21 21.75 -28.12
N HIS A 17 8.16 22.53 -28.62
CA HIS A 17 8.21 23.96 -28.38
C HIS A 17 6.93 24.67 -28.85
N ASN A 18 6.38 25.50 -27.97
CA ASN A 18 5.33 26.46 -28.24
C ASN A 18 5.58 27.66 -27.31
N PRO A 19 5.47 28.92 -27.77
CA PRO A 19 5.71 30.09 -26.93
C PRO A 19 4.87 30.15 -25.64
N ASP A 20 3.65 29.61 -25.70
CA ASP A 20 2.75 29.54 -24.55
C ASP A 20 2.95 28.25 -23.73
N HIS A 21 3.88 27.37 -24.11
CA HIS A 21 4.23 26.17 -23.34
C HIS A 21 5.43 26.45 -22.44
N TYR A 22 5.18 26.72 -21.16
CA TYR A 22 6.22 27.07 -20.19
C TYR A 22 5.98 26.43 -18.82
N THR A 23 7.05 26.38 -18.02
CA THR A 23 7.04 25.90 -16.64
C THR A 23 8.24 26.49 -15.88
N SER A 24 8.31 26.27 -14.57
CA SER A 24 9.43 26.68 -13.71
C SER A 24 10.04 25.47 -13.00
N CYS A 25 11.28 25.60 -12.49
CA CYS A 25 11.91 24.54 -11.71
C CYS A 25 11.06 24.16 -10.48
N TYR A 26 10.45 25.15 -9.82
CA TYR A 26 9.62 24.93 -8.63
C TYR A 26 8.34 24.16 -8.96
N ASP A 27 7.67 24.50 -10.06
CA ASP A 27 6.47 23.80 -10.50
C ASP A 27 6.78 22.37 -10.97
N LEU A 28 7.89 22.17 -11.71
CA LEU A 28 8.34 20.83 -12.08
C LEU A 28 8.72 19.98 -10.86
N ALA A 29 9.32 20.57 -9.82
CA ALA A 29 9.57 19.87 -8.56
C ALA A 29 8.26 19.50 -7.85
N THR A 30 7.25 20.37 -7.91
CA THR A 30 5.91 20.11 -7.37
C THR A 30 5.21 18.97 -8.12
N ILE A 31 5.27 18.96 -9.45
CA ILE A 31 4.77 17.86 -10.30
C ILE A 31 5.55 16.58 -10.01
N GLY A 32 6.88 16.68 -9.92
CA GLY A 32 7.76 15.58 -9.56
C GLY A 32 7.37 14.96 -8.22
N ARG A 33 7.05 15.77 -7.20
CA ARG A 33 6.60 15.26 -5.90
C ARG A 33 5.35 14.40 -6.02
N ALA A 34 4.38 14.79 -6.85
CA ALA A 34 3.21 13.95 -7.12
C ALA A 34 3.59 12.67 -7.88
N PHE A 35 4.41 12.79 -8.93
CA PHE A 35 4.87 11.65 -9.73
C PHE A 35 5.63 10.61 -8.89
N PHE A 36 6.63 11.04 -8.12
CA PHE A 36 7.51 10.17 -7.34
C PHE A 36 6.87 9.64 -6.04
N SER A 37 5.63 10.04 -5.76
CA SER A 37 4.80 9.45 -4.71
C SER A 37 4.07 8.18 -5.19
N ASN A 38 4.08 7.91 -6.48
CA ASN A 38 3.45 6.75 -7.09
C ASN A 38 4.48 5.68 -7.45
N ASP A 39 4.46 4.55 -6.75
CA ASP A 39 5.41 3.46 -6.93
C ASP A 39 5.44 2.88 -8.35
N PHE A 40 4.29 2.81 -9.03
CA PHE A 40 4.24 2.32 -10.40
C PHE A 40 4.98 3.25 -11.35
N LEU A 41 4.77 4.56 -11.22
CA LEU A 41 5.44 5.58 -12.04
C LEU A 41 6.95 5.59 -11.79
N CYS A 42 7.38 5.47 -10.52
CA CYS A 42 8.78 5.32 -10.16
C CYS A 42 9.43 4.10 -10.84
N ARG A 43 8.80 2.92 -10.74
CA ARG A 43 9.30 1.70 -11.38
C ARG A 43 9.44 1.87 -12.88
N ALA A 44 8.43 2.43 -13.55
CA ALA A 44 8.46 2.66 -14.99
C ALA A 44 9.58 3.64 -15.40
N ALA A 45 9.73 4.75 -14.67
CA ALA A 45 10.76 5.76 -14.95
C ALA A 45 12.19 5.26 -14.69
N ASN A 46 12.36 4.21 -13.88
CA ASN A 46 13.66 3.64 -13.53
C ASN A 46 14.04 2.41 -14.37
N ILE A 47 13.29 2.07 -15.43
CA ILE A 47 13.67 1.00 -16.35
C ILE A 47 14.86 1.49 -17.20
N PRO A 48 16.03 0.83 -17.19
CA PRO A 48 17.20 1.27 -17.95
C PRO A 48 17.09 0.94 -19.44
N ARG A 49 16.42 -0.15 -19.79
CA ARG A 49 16.20 -0.60 -21.16
C ARG A 49 14.89 -1.39 -21.24
N TYR A 50 14.12 -1.17 -22.29
CA TYR A 50 12.87 -1.88 -22.54
C TYR A 50 12.88 -2.54 -23.93
N HIS A 51 12.31 -3.74 -24.01
CA HIS A 51 12.13 -4.49 -25.25
C HIS A 51 10.69 -4.29 -25.72
N PHE A 52 10.53 -3.68 -26.88
CA PHE A 52 9.25 -3.59 -27.57
C PHE A 52 9.12 -4.81 -28.48
N THR A 53 8.22 -5.72 -28.09
CA THR A 53 7.87 -6.87 -28.90
C THR A 53 6.86 -6.48 -29.98
N PRO A 54 6.89 -7.13 -31.15
CA PRO A 54 5.94 -6.90 -32.23
C PRO A 54 4.48 -6.97 -31.78
N SER A 55 3.67 -6.07 -32.33
CA SER A 55 2.22 -6.02 -32.18
C SER A 55 1.57 -5.67 -33.52
N ALA A 56 0.25 -5.84 -33.63
CA ALA A 56 -0.49 -5.52 -34.87
C ALA A 56 -0.32 -4.06 -35.34
N HIS A 57 -0.04 -3.13 -34.41
CA HIS A 57 0.12 -1.71 -34.70
C HIS A 57 1.59 -1.24 -34.69
N GLN A 58 2.52 -2.10 -34.29
CA GLN A 58 3.95 -1.86 -34.29
C GLN A 58 4.66 -3.20 -34.54
N PRO A 59 4.89 -3.59 -35.82
CA PRO A 59 5.40 -4.92 -36.16
C PRO A 59 6.90 -5.08 -35.89
N ASP A 60 7.61 -3.99 -35.61
CA ASP A 60 9.05 -4.02 -35.38
C ASP A 60 9.40 -4.57 -33.98
N ASP A 61 10.44 -5.41 -33.91
CA ASP A 61 11.05 -5.89 -32.67
C ASP A 61 12.30 -5.06 -32.37
N PHE A 62 12.30 -4.30 -31.27
CA PHE A 62 13.43 -3.43 -30.95
C PHE A 62 13.56 -3.11 -29.48
N TYR A 63 14.75 -2.67 -29.09
CA TYR A 63 15.03 -2.20 -27.74
C TYR A 63 15.21 -0.69 -27.72
N LEU A 64 14.69 -0.03 -26.68
CA LEU A 64 15.03 1.35 -26.37
C LEU A 64 15.75 1.43 -25.03
N ASN A 65 16.85 2.15 -25.04
CA ASN A 65 17.57 2.53 -23.82
C ASN A 65 16.96 3.81 -23.25
N ASN A 66 16.90 3.87 -21.92
CA ASN A 66 16.55 5.10 -21.23
C ASN A 66 17.64 6.15 -21.49
N LYS A 67 17.22 7.37 -21.84
CA LYS A 67 18.15 8.47 -22.12
C LYS A 67 18.76 9.07 -20.86
N ASN A 68 18.20 8.78 -19.69
CA ASN A 68 18.70 9.28 -18.42
C ASN A 68 19.95 8.50 -17.99
N GLN A 69 21.11 9.17 -18.03
CA GLN A 69 22.40 8.59 -17.65
C GLN A 69 22.50 8.21 -16.16
N LEU A 70 21.66 8.81 -15.30
CA LEU A 70 21.57 8.44 -13.89
C LEU A 70 20.91 7.08 -13.70
N VAL A 71 19.90 6.77 -14.52
CA VAL A 71 19.15 5.49 -14.48
C VAL A 71 19.93 4.36 -15.14
N THR A 72 20.60 4.66 -16.23
CA THR A 72 21.38 3.68 -16.99
C THR A 72 22.75 3.39 -16.36
N GLY A 73 23.21 4.24 -15.44
CA GLY A 73 24.42 4.04 -14.64
C GLY A 73 25.68 4.64 -15.23
N GLN A 74 25.63 5.26 -16.41
CA GLN A 74 26.75 6.00 -17.02
C GLN A 74 27.23 7.14 -16.12
N VAL A 75 26.31 7.82 -15.42
CA VAL A 75 26.62 8.79 -14.38
C VAL A 75 26.16 8.21 -13.05
N LYS A 76 27.10 8.02 -12.12
CA LYS A 76 26.82 7.41 -10.82
C LYS A 76 25.91 8.32 -9.98
N CYS A 77 24.74 7.81 -9.62
CA CYS A 77 23.84 8.43 -8.66
C CYS A 77 23.21 7.35 -7.79
N GLU A 78 23.70 7.19 -6.57
CA GLU A 78 23.15 6.21 -5.63
C GLU A 78 21.71 6.58 -5.24
N GLY A 79 20.84 5.58 -5.19
CA GLY A 79 19.45 5.73 -4.79
C GLY A 79 18.53 6.32 -5.86
N ILE A 80 18.94 6.37 -7.14
CA ILE A 80 18.09 6.92 -8.20
C ILE A 80 16.74 6.19 -8.28
N VAL A 81 15.65 6.95 -8.20
CA VAL A 81 14.26 6.47 -8.25
C VAL A 81 13.69 6.64 -9.66
N GLY A 82 14.22 7.56 -10.45
CA GLY A 82 13.86 7.79 -11.84
C GLY A 82 14.00 9.25 -12.23
N GLY A 83 13.56 9.58 -13.44
CA GLY A 83 13.56 10.95 -13.92
C GLY A 83 13.10 11.08 -15.36
N LYS A 84 13.08 12.31 -15.86
CA LYS A 84 12.72 12.65 -17.23
C LYS A 84 13.69 13.68 -17.78
N THR A 85 14.35 13.32 -18.88
CA THR A 85 15.16 14.23 -19.70
C THR A 85 14.27 15.02 -20.66
N GLY A 86 14.69 16.22 -21.04
CA GLY A 86 14.03 17.03 -22.05
C GLY A 86 15.03 17.89 -22.81
N TYR A 87 14.76 18.12 -24.10
CA TYR A 87 15.58 18.99 -24.93
C TYR A 87 14.73 19.64 -26.02
N THR A 88 14.90 20.94 -26.19
CA THR A 88 14.59 21.69 -27.42
C THR A 88 15.68 22.75 -27.60
N SER A 89 15.82 23.30 -28.81
CA SER A 89 16.82 24.35 -29.05
C SER A 89 16.60 25.59 -28.16
N GLN A 90 15.36 25.89 -27.77
CA GLN A 90 15.02 26.99 -26.89
C GLN A 90 15.22 26.66 -25.40
N ALA A 91 14.93 25.42 -24.99
CA ALA A 91 14.95 25.00 -23.59
C ALA A 91 16.33 24.54 -23.10
N GLY A 92 17.26 24.21 -24.01
CA GLY A 92 18.50 23.51 -23.66
C GLY A 92 18.22 22.11 -23.10
N GLU A 93 19.22 21.51 -22.46
CA GLU A 93 19.02 20.25 -21.73
C GLU A 93 18.28 20.52 -20.42
N THR A 94 17.31 19.66 -20.12
CA THR A 94 16.56 19.71 -18.87
C THR A 94 16.47 18.31 -18.26
N LEU A 95 16.49 18.22 -16.95
CA LEU A 95 16.34 16.97 -16.21
C LEU A 95 15.57 17.21 -14.92
N VAL A 96 14.46 16.48 -14.77
CA VAL A 96 13.78 16.29 -13.49
C VAL A 96 14.12 14.89 -13.02
N SER A 97 14.71 14.76 -11.84
CA SER A 97 15.13 13.47 -11.29
C SER A 97 14.81 13.36 -9.81
N CYS A 98 14.71 12.14 -9.31
CA CYS A 98 14.52 11.86 -7.90
C CYS A 98 15.46 10.76 -7.45
N ALA A 99 16.06 10.94 -6.28
CA ALA A 99 16.85 9.93 -5.60
C ALA A 99 16.39 9.79 -4.14
N GLU A 100 16.55 8.60 -3.59
CA GLU A 100 16.19 8.25 -2.23
C GLU A 100 17.37 7.60 -1.51
N ARG A 101 17.76 8.17 -0.36
CA ARG A 101 18.74 7.58 0.55
C ARG A 101 18.25 7.77 1.98
N ASN A 102 18.42 6.75 2.83
CA ASN A 102 18.06 6.81 4.25
C ASN A 102 16.62 7.32 4.51
N GLY A 103 15.64 6.91 3.68
CA GLY A 103 14.24 7.32 3.81
C GLY A 103 13.95 8.79 3.45
N MET A 104 14.94 9.53 2.93
CA MET A 104 14.81 10.89 2.42
C MET A 104 14.80 10.85 0.89
N LYS A 105 13.69 11.32 0.29
CA LYS A 105 13.58 11.56 -1.16
C LYS A 105 13.94 13.00 -1.46
N LEU A 106 14.85 13.21 -2.40
CA LEU A 106 15.17 14.52 -2.97
C LEU A 106 14.76 14.55 -4.44
N ILE A 107 14.23 15.70 -4.88
CA ILE A 107 13.90 15.95 -6.28
C ILE A 107 14.83 17.06 -6.77
N CYS A 108 15.54 16.80 -7.85
CA CYS A 108 16.41 17.76 -8.51
C CYS A 108 15.80 18.15 -9.86
N VAL A 109 15.75 19.45 -10.12
CA VAL A 109 15.32 20.01 -11.40
C VAL A 109 16.41 20.93 -11.92
N VAL A 110 16.98 20.59 -13.06
CA VAL A 110 17.89 21.45 -13.82
C VAL A 110 17.26 21.79 -15.17
N MET A 111 17.41 23.04 -15.60
CA MET A 111 16.83 23.56 -16.84
C MET A 111 17.84 24.42 -17.56
N LYS A 112 17.79 24.42 -18.91
CA LYS A 112 18.67 25.20 -19.78
C LYS A 112 20.15 24.92 -19.54
N ASP A 113 20.45 23.65 -19.38
CA ASP A 113 21.79 23.15 -19.18
C ASP A 113 22.45 22.73 -20.51
N GLY A 114 23.74 22.43 -20.45
CA GLY A 114 24.49 21.75 -21.50
C GLY A 114 24.46 20.23 -21.33
N SER A 115 24.71 19.49 -22.42
CA SER A 115 24.98 18.05 -22.34
C SER A 115 26.49 17.82 -22.21
N PRO A 116 26.98 16.98 -21.28
CA PRO A 116 26.25 16.08 -20.38
C PRO A 116 26.01 16.66 -18.96
N ASP A 117 26.11 17.97 -18.79
CA ASP A 117 26.10 18.64 -17.48
C ASP A 117 24.77 18.46 -16.72
N GLN A 118 23.64 18.35 -17.42
CA GLN A 118 22.34 18.07 -16.79
C GLN A 118 22.35 16.84 -15.88
N PHE A 119 23.16 15.82 -16.22
CA PHE A 119 23.35 14.63 -15.39
C PHE A 119 24.36 14.87 -14.28
N LEU A 120 25.51 15.48 -14.60
CA LEU A 120 26.60 15.70 -13.65
C LEU A 120 26.18 16.65 -12.52
N ASP A 121 25.48 17.74 -12.84
CA ASP A 121 25.04 18.73 -11.88
C ASP A 121 23.89 18.21 -11.03
N SER A 122 22.97 17.41 -11.61
CA SER A 122 21.97 16.69 -10.82
C SER A 122 22.60 15.75 -9.80
N ALA A 123 23.62 14.96 -10.20
CA ALA A 123 24.33 14.07 -9.29
C ALA A 123 25.04 14.84 -8.16
N LYS A 124 25.70 15.96 -8.47
CA LYS A 124 26.34 16.84 -7.48
C LYS A 124 25.33 17.45 -6.51
N LEU A 125 24.17 17.90 -7.00
CA LEU A 125 23.10 18.47 -6.16
C LEU A 125 22.49 17.43 -5.23
N PHE A 126 22.28 16.21 -5.71
CA PHE A 126 21.87 15.10 -4.84
C PHE A 126 22.92 14.81 -3.77
N GLU A 127 24.19 14.71 -4.14
CA GLU A 127 25.27 14.45 -3.20
C GLU A 127 25.37 15.56 -2.15
N TYR A 128 25.25 16.82 -2.56
CA TYR A 128 25.16 17.95 -1.63
C TYR A 128 23.97 17.80 -0.68
N GLY A 129 22.78 17.48 -1.18
CA GLY A 129 21.59 17.32 -0.36
C GLY A 129 21.72 16.19 0.67
N PHE A 130 22.14 15.00 0.24
CA PHE A 130 22.30 13.85 1.13
C PHE A 130 23.45 14.00 2.12
N ARG A 131 24.52 14.70 1.76
CA ARG A 131 25.67 14.91 2.64
C ARG A 131 25.43 15.97 3.71
N ASN A 132 24.57 16.95 3.44
CA ASN A 132 24.40 18.11 4.33
C ASN A 132 23.07 18.11 5.08
N PHE A 133 22.11 17.24 4.74
CA PHE A 133 20.78 17.24 5.35
C PHE A 133 20.36 15.84 5.78
N THR A 134 19.63 15.78 6.89
CA THR A 134 19.03 14.54 7.41
C THR A 134 17.54 14.74 7.62
N LYS A 135 16.76 13.70 7.28
CA LYS A 135 15.33 13.63 7.57
C LYS A 135 15.11 13.07 8.97
N THR A 136 14.40 13.80 9.80
CA THR A 136 13.93 13.34 11.11
C THR A 136 12.44 13.02 11.01
N ASP A 137 12.07 11.79 11.34
CA ASP A 137 10.68 11.37 11.45
C ASP A 137 10.09 11.90 12.76
N LEU A 138 8.97 12.62 12.64
CA LEU A 138 8.30 13.24 13.78
C LEU A 138 7.43 12.26 14.56
N LYS A 139 7.07 11.13 13.96
CA LYS A 139 6.32 10.07 14.64
C LYS A 139 7.16 9.35 15.68
N GLU A 140 8.47 9.25 15.46
CA GLU A 140 9.41 8.64 16.41
C GLU A 140 9.69 9.54 17.62
N ASN A 141 9.37 10.84 17.53
CA ASN A 141 9.57 11.82 18.60
C ASN A 141 8.29 12.67 18.86
N PRO A 142 7.15 12.05 19.20
CA PRO A 142 5.87 12.74 19.27
C PRO A 142 5.78 13.74 20.43
N SER A 143 6.55 13.54 21.50
CA SER A 143 6.64 14.43 22.68
C SER A 143 7.18 15.82 22.36
N SER A 144 7.89 15.97 21.23
CA SER A 144 8.40 17.27 20.78
C SER A 144 7.33 18.14 20.09
N ILE A 145 6.16 17.58 19.81
CA ILE A 145 5.09 18.21 19.01
C ILE A 145 3.74 18.18 19.74
N LEU A 146 3.43 17.05 20.34
CA LEU A 146 2.22 16.88 21.14
C LEU A 146 2.59 17.20 22.59
N PRO A 147 1.77 18.00 23.31
CA PRO A 147 1.95 18.12 24.74
C PRO A 147 1.92 16.73 25.37
N ASP A 148 2.82 16.47 26.33
CA ASP A 148 2.71 15.31 27.21
C ASP A 148 1.25 15.20 27.63
N SER A 149 0.69 14.02 27.45
CA SER A 149 -0.74 13.65 27.49
C SER A 149 -1.45 14.13 28.75
N THR A 150 -1.61 15.44 28.87
CA THR A 150 -2.59 16.06 29.71
C THR A 150 -3.90 15.89 28.95
N PRO A 151 -4.95 15.39 29.60
CA PRO A 151 -6.25 15.33 28.97
C PRO A 151 -6.70 16.77 28.74
N PHE A 152 -6.33 17.34 27.60
CA PHE A 152 -6.71 18.69 27.17
C PHE A 152 -8.24 18.85 27.09
N LEU A 153 -8.98 17.73 27.17
CA LEU A 153 -10.44 17.64 27.23
C LEU A 153 -10.98 17.27 28.62
N SER A 154 -10.19 17.34 29.70
CA SER A 154 -10.72 17.27 31.08
C SER A 154 -11.02 18.68 31.57
N SER A 155 -12.04 19.32 31.00
CA SER A 155 -12.76 20.31 31.79
C SER A 155 -13.55 19.54 32.84
N ASP A 156 -13.36 19.86 34.12
CA ASP A 156 -14.17 19.32 35.23
C ASP A 156 -15.67 19.68 35.12
N TYR A 157 -16.06 20.45 34.09
CA TYR A 157 -17.42 20.83 33.70
C TYR A 157 -17.77 20.46 32.24
N SER A 158 -17.56 19.19 31.85
CA SER A 158 -18.01 18.70 30.54
C SER A 158 -19.46 18.19 30.60
N VAL A 159 -20.42 18.97 30.05
CA VAL A 159 -21.81 18.56 29.78
C VAL A 159 -21.90 17.57 28.59
N PHE A 160 -20.79 17.35 27.87
CA PHE A 160 -20.72 16.43 26.74
C PHE A 160 -20.20 15.04 27.14
N PRO A 161 -20.70 13.96 26.55
CA PRO A 161 -20.20 12.60 26.79
C PRO A 161 -18.70 12.53 26.46
N ARG A 162 -17.91 11.93 27.37
CA ARG A 162 -16.47 11.75 27.24
C ARG A 162 -16.10 11.01 25.95
N SER A 163 -15.75 11.74 24.91
CA SER A 163 -15.00 11.24 23.76
C SER A 163 -13.59 11.79 23.81
N SER A 164 -12.81 11.40 24.82
CA SER A 164 -11.37 11.66 24.78
C SER A 164 -10.85 10.91 23.54
N GLY A 165 -10.32 11.60 22.54
CA GLY A 165 -9.62 10.95 21.43
C GLY A 165 -8.13 10.93 21.71
N THR A 166 -7.41 10.01 21.09
CA THR A 166 -5.94 10.03 21.12
C THR A 166 -5.45 10.90 19.96
N LEU A 167 -4.56 11.84 20.26
CA LEU A 167 -3.85 12.60 19.24
C LEU A 167 -2.65 11.80 18.74
N SER A 168 -2.44 11.77 17.44
CA SER A 168 -1.27 11.17 16.80
C SER A 168 -0.75 12.08 15.68
N VAL A 169 0.50 11.84 15.28
CA VAL A 169 1.13 12.50 14.14
C VAL A 169 1.06 11.57 12.94
N SER A 170 0.67 12.10 11.78
CA SER A 170 0.57 11.35 10.52
C SER A 170 1.93 10.81 10.08
N ASP A 171 1.95 9.62 9.47
CA ASP A 171 3.15 8.89 9.02
C ASP A 171 4.04 9.67 8.03
N ASN A 172 3.47 10.64 7.31
CA ASN A 172 4.21 11.44 6.34
C ASN A 172 4.83 12.71 6.93
N SER A 173 4.73 12.90 8.25
CA SER A 173 5.20 14.09 8.95
C SER A 173 6.70 14.00 9.22
N CYS A 174 7.48 14.90 8.62
CA CYS A 174 8.92 14.93 8.80
C CYS A 174 9.46 16.35 8.76
N VAL A 175 10.69 16.50 9.27
CA VAL A 175 11.49 17.71 9.14
C VAL A 175 12.85 17.33 8.54
N ILE A 176 13.33 18.14 7.59
CA ILE A 176 14.65 17.98 6.99
C ILE A 176 15.52 19.13 7.48
N LEU A 177 16.58 18.81 8.21
CA LEU A 177 17.48 19.79 8.82
C LEU A 177 18.90 19.65 8.29
N PRO A 178 19.69 20.74 8.29
CA PRO A 178 21.13 20.65 8.11
C PRO A 178 21.76 19.74 9.15
N ASN A 179 22.80 19.01 8.77
CA ASN A 179 23.56 18.17 9.69
C ASN A 179 24.19 19.03 10.79
N GLY A 180 23.96 18.65 12.05
CA GLY A 180 24.38 19.40 13.23
C GLY A 180 23.35 20.40 13.78
N ALA A 181 22.25 20.66 13.06
CA ALA A 181 21.13 21.43 13.60
C ALA A 181 20.29 20.55 14.55
N SER A 182 19.84 21.13 15.67
CA SER A 182 18.98 20.46 16.63
C SER A 182 17.51 20.73 16.34
N PHE A 183 16.65 19.75 16.63
CA PHE A 183 15.20 19.96 16.57
C PHE A 183 14.72 21.03 17.58
N SER A 184 15.47 21.27 18.67
CA SER A 184 15.17 22.33 19.64
C SER A 184 15.14 23.74 19.03
N ASP A 185 15.85 23.94 17.92
CA ASP A 185 15.96 25.24 17.25
C ASP A 185 14.85 25.45 16.21
N VAL A 186 13.93 24.49 16.10
CA VAL A 186 12.84 24.50 15.14
C VAL A 186 11.60 25.07 15.82
N SER A 187 11.05 26.13 15.24
CA SER A 187 9.77 26.70 15.66
C SER A 187 8.61 26.07 14.87
N ALA A 188 7.48 25.84 15.53
CA ALA A 188 6.27 25.34 14.89
C ALA A 188 5.21 26.45 14.81
N LYS A 189 4.58 26.59 13.65
CA LYS A 189 3.41 27.47 13.45
C LYS A 189 2.24 26.64 12.95
N THR A 190 1.03 26.94 13.43
CA THR A 190 -0.19 26.31 12.91
C THR A 190 -0.47 26.80 11.49
N ASP A 191 -0.90 25.89 10.63
CA ASP A 191 -1.33 26.22 9.28
C ASP A 191 -2.85 26.45 9.27
N PRO A 192 -3.31 27.71 9.19
CA PRO A 192 -4.73 28.03 9.23
C PRO A 192 -5.49 27.52 8.00
N THR A 193 -4.81 27.18 6.90
CA THR A 193 -5.43 26.67 5.66
C THR A 193 -5.82 25.18 5.73
N GLY A 194 -5.45 24.48 6.81
CA GLY A 194 -5.70 23.06 7.00
C GLY A 194 -7.04 22.68 7.65
N LYS A 195 -7.93 23.64 7.94
CA LYS A 195 -9.19 23.40 8.67
C LYS A 195 -10.30 22.74 7.85
N ASP A 196 -10.24 22.78 6.52
CA ASP A 196 -11.45 22.62 5.70
C ASP A 196 -11.52 21.36 4.81
N LYS A 197 -10.65 20.37 5.03
CA LYS A 197 -10.81 19.07 4.37
C LYS A 197 -10.87 17.97 5.41
N GLU A 198 -12.08 17.52 5.73
CA GLU A 198 -12.31 16.22 6.38
C GLU A 198 -11.67 15.14 5.50
N THR A 199 -10.40 14.88 5.77
CA THR A 199 -9.66 13.81 5.13
C THR A 199 -9.68 12.70 6.16
N THR A 200 -10.57 11.74 5.96
CA THR A 200 -10.63 10.52 6.76
C THR A 200 -9.33 9.76 6.51
N GLY A 201 -8.50 9.62 7.54
CA GLY A 201 -7.34 8.74 7.49
C GLY A 201 -7.77 7.30 7.20
N LYS A 202 -6.81 6.41 6.92
CA LYS A 202 -7.04 5.00 6.55
C LYS A 202 -7.84 4.19 7.60
N THR A 203 -8.14 4.77 8.77
CA THR A 203 -8.78 4.13 9.94
C THR A 203 -9.65 5.11 10.76
N GLY A 204 -10.57 5.86 10.14
CA GLY A 204 -11.52 6.70 10.89
C GLY A 204 -10.90 7.85 11.69
N GLU A 205 -9.62 8.13 11.43
CA GLU A 205 -8.86 9.22 12.05
C GLU A 205 -9.23 10.52 11.35
N LYS A 206 -9.48 11.58 12.13
CA LYS A 206 -9.80 12.90 11.60
C LYS A 206 -8.59 13.80 11.69
N LYS A 207 -8.16 14.37 10.56
CA LYS A 207 -7.19 15.47 10.57
C LYS A 207 -7.77 16.68 11.29
N ILE A 208 -7.08 17.17 12.32
CA ILE A 208 -7.54 18.30 13.14
C ILE A 208 -6.65 19.55 13.02
N ALA A 209 -5.38 19.37 12.64
CA ALA A 209 -4.44 20.47 12.46
C ALA A 209 -3.33 20.10 11.48
N SER A 210 -2.74 21.13 10.87
CA SER A 210 -1.47 21.03 10.18
C SER A 210 -0.49 21.99 10.83
N LEU A 211 0.74 21.54 11.06
CA LEU A 211 1.84 22.34 11.55
C LEU A 211 2.88 22.52 10.44
N ARG A 212 3.46 23.72 10.38
CA ARG A 212 4.65 24.00 9.58
C ARG A 212 5.81 24.28 10.51
N PHE A 213 6.94 23.66 10.22
CA PHE A 213 8.17 23.79 11.00
C PHE A 213 9.14 24.72 10.31
N PHE A 214 9.74 25.62 11.08
CA PHE A 214 10.67 26.64 10.60
C PHE A 214 11.97 26.57 11.38
N TRP A 215 13.08 26.48 10.67
CA TRP A 215 14.41 26.67 11.23
C TRP A 215 14.91 28.03 10.75
N HIS A 216 15.10 28.96 11.70
CA HIS A 216 15.11 30.40 11.42
C HIS A 216 13.84 30.79 10.63
N GLU A 217 13.98 31.46 9.48
CA GLU A 217 12.88 31.90 8.63
C GLU A 217 12.53 30.93 7.49
N ARG A 218 13.19 29.75 7.42
CA ARG A 218 12.96 28.78 6.34
C ARG A 218 12.08 27.63 6.81
N GLN A 219 11.03 27.34 6.04
CA GLN A 219 10.23 26.16 6.28
C GLN A 219 11.05 24.90 5.99
N VAL A 220 11.13 24.01 6.96
CA VAL A 220 11.96 22.79 6.94
C VAL A 220 11.14 21.50 7.01
N GLY A 221 9.83 21.60 7.24
CA GLY A 221 8.95 20.44 7.27
C GLY A 221 7.51 20.80 7.58
N SER A 222 6.71 19.75 7.73
CA SER A 222 5.30 19.87 8.13
C SER A 222 4.85 18.59 8.84
N ALA A 223 3.87 18.74 9.71
CA ALA A 223 3.18 17.61 10.32
C ALA A 223 1.67 17.76 10.20
N GLU A 224 0.98 16.64 10.15
CA GLU A 224 -0.47 16.59 10.28
C GLU A 224 -0.82 15.91 11.59
N ILE A 225 -1.68 16.56 12.38
CA ILE A 225 -2.18 16.03 13.65
C ILE A 225 -3.53 15.36 13.38
N LEU A 226 -3.61 14.10 13.77
CA LEU A 226 -4.76 13.24 13.63
C LEU A 226 -5.41 13.02 15.00
N LEU A 227 -6.74 13.02 15.03
CA LEU A 227 -7.54 12.63 16.17
C LEU A 227 -8.15 11.27 15.87
N SER A 228 -7.77 10.27 16.66
CA SER A 228 -8.37 8.95 16.61
C SER A 228 -9.36 8.86 17.78
N PRO A 229 -10.64 8.51 17.55
CA PRO A 229 -11.58 8.31 18.65
C PRO A 229 -11.03 7.20 19.57
N LEU A 230 -11.11 7.38 20.90
CA LEU A 230 -10.83 6.26 21.79
C LEU A 230 -11.76 5.13 21.42
N ARG A 231 -11.19 4.02 20.97
CA ARG A 231 -11.89 2.74 21.04
C ARG A 231 -12.08 2.48 22.52
N ASN A 232 -13.33 2.57 22.99
CA ASN A 232 -13.71 2.03 24.28
C ASN A 232 -13.33 0.54 24.30
N ASN A 233 -12.17 0.24 24.88
CA ASN A 233 -11.87 -1.10 25.38
C ASN A 233 -12.67 -1.38 26.68
N SER A 234 -13.79 -0.68 26.92
CA SER A 234 -14.94 -1.21 27.66
C SER A 234 -15.83 -2.07 26.76
N SER A 235 -15.23 -2.75 25.81
CA SER A 235 -15.46 -4.17 25.67
C SER A 235 -14.10 -4.78 25.35
N THR A 236 -13.54 -5.57 26.26
CA THR A 236 -13.20 -6.90 25.76
C THR A 236 -14.48 -7.38 25.08
N PRO A 237 -14.53 -7.62 23.76
CA PRO A 237 -15.29 -8.80 23.38
C PRO A 237 -14.53 -9.87 24.16
N ALA A 238 -15.07 -10.30 25.30
CA ALA A 238 -14.63 -11.52 25.96
C ALA A 238 -14.40 -12.46 24.78
N LYS A 239 -13.13 -12.85 24.53
CA LYS A 239 -12.69 -13.55 23.32
C LYS A 239 -13.91 -14.34 22.88
N ARG A 240 -14.59 -13.91 21.82
CA ARG A 240 -15.54 -14.80 21.16
C ARG A 240 -14.62 -15.79 20.47
N ASN A 241 -13.94 -16.62 21.29
CA ASN A 241 -13.91 -18.04 21.05
C ASN A 241 -15.34 -18.30 20.61
N HIS A 242 -15.52 -18.54 19.32
CA HIS A 242 -16.76 -19.08 18.84
C HIS A 242 -16.82 -20.49 19.44
N ARG A 243 -17.05 -20.58 20.75
CA ARG A 243 -17.48 -21.78 21.43
C ARG A 243 -18.92 -21.86 20.99
N ILE A 244 -19.11 -22.61 19.91
CA ILE A 244 -20.43 -23.11 19.54
C ILE A 244 -20.88 -23.89 20.77
N TYR A 245 -21.83 -23.33 21.52
CA TYR A 245 -22.51 -24.07 22.56
C TYR A 245 -23.43 -25.05 21.84
N VAL A 246 -22.88 -26.19 21.46
CA VAL A 246 -23.67 -27.30 20.96
C VAL A 246 -24.42 -27.84 22.17
N ASN A 247 -25.74 -27.68 22.16
CA ASN A 247 -26.58 -28.36 23.14
C ASN A 247 -26.39 -29.86 22.92
N LEU A 248 -25.61 -30.52 23.78
CA LEU A 248 -25.33 -31.96 23.68
C LEU A 248 -26.63 -32.77 23.65
N TYR A 249 -27.69 -32.34 24.38
CA TYR A 249 -29.00 -32.97 24.27
C TYR A 249 -29.60 -32.86 22.87
N LEU A 250 -29.51 -31.69 22.23
CA LEU A 250 -30.02 -31.49 20.87
C LEU A 250 -29.20 -32.29 19.85
N LEU A 251 -27.88 -32.34 20.00
CA LEU A 251 -27.00 -33.14 19.15
C LEU A 251 -27.29 -34.64 19.28
N PHE A 252 -27.41 -35.15 20.52
CA PHE A 252 -27.76 -36.55 20.75
C PHE A 252 -29.17 -36.88 20.26
N LEU A 253 -30.12 -35.95 20.37
CA LEU A 253 -31.47 -36.13 19.84
C LEU A 253 -31.49 -36.22 18.30
N VAL A 254 -30.72 -35.38 17.62
CA VAL A 254 -30.59 -35.44 16.14
C VAL A 254 -29.87 -36.74 15.71
N LEU A 255 -28.80 -37.13 16.38
CA LEU A 255 -28.09 -38.39 16.10
C LEU A 255 -28.98 -39.61 16.38
N PHE A 256 -29.78 -39.57 17.45
CA PHE A 256 -30.74 -40.61 17.76
C PHE A 256 -31.81 -40.73 16.66
N LEU A 257 -32.41 -39.61 16.24
CA LEU A 257 -33.39 -39.59 15.16
C LEU A 257 -32.81 -40.10 13.83
N LEU A 258 -31.57 -39.71 13.49
CA LEU A 258 -30.84 -40.23 12.33
C LEU A 258 -30.61 -41.74 12.43
N SER A 259 -30.22 -42.25 13.61
CA SER A 259 -30.01 -43.69 13.82
C SER A 259 -31.29 -44.51 13.67
N VAL A 260 -32.44 -43.96 14.11
CA VAL A 260 -33.76 -44.57 13.94
C VAL A 260 -34.16 -44.57 12.47
N LEU A 261 -33.94 -43.47 11.75
CA LEU A 261 -34.18 -43.37 10.31
C LEU A 261 -33.33 -44.36 9.51
N ILE A 262 -32.03 -44.46 9.81
CA ILE A 262 -31.11 -45.40 9.18
C ILE A 262 -31.51 -46.85 9.49
N SER A 263 -31.89 -47.15 10.73
CA SER A 263 -32.43 -48.44 11.14
C SER A 263 -33.67 -48.81 10.31
N PHE A 264 -34.59 -47.88 10.12
CA PHE A 264 -35.81 -48.11 9.34
C PHE A 264 -35.51 -48.31 7.85
N ALA A 265 -34.55 -47.56 7.29
CA ALA A 265 -34.11 -47.69 5.90
C ALA A 265 -33.31 -48.98 5.64
N LEU A 266 -32.54 -49.47 6.61
CA LEU A 266 -31.76 -50.70 6.48
C LEU A 266 -32.56 -51.99 6.71
N ARG A 267 -33.67 -51.94 7.46
CA ARG A 267 -34.58 -53.09 7.66
C ARG A 267 -35.01 -53.79 6.36
N PRO A 268 -35.50 -53.10 5.32
CA PRO A 268 -35.84 -53.76 4.05
C PRO A 268 -34.62 -54.32 3.31
N LEU A 269 -33.42 -53.75 3.52
CA LEU A 269 -32.19 -54.17 2.84
C LEU A 269 -31.60 -55.45 3.47
N ILE A 270 -31.65 -55.56 4.80
CA ILE A 270 -31.27 -56.79 5.54
C ILE A 270 -32.27 -57.91 5.26
N ALA A 271 -33.58 -57.62 5.23
CA ALA A 271 -34.61 -58.60 4.89
C ALA A 271 -34.43 -59.18 3.47
N ASN A 272 -34.03 -58.36 2.50
CA ASN A 272 -33.72 -58.84 1.14
C ASN A 272 -32.47 -59.73 1.09
N GLN A 273 -31.43 -59.42 1.86
CA GLN A 273 -30.22 -60.26 1.90
C GLN A 273 -30.45 -61.64 2.54
N GLU A 274 -31.32 -61.75 3.55
CA GLU A 274 -31.71 -63.04 4.12
C GLU A 274 -32.56 -63.88 3.15
N GLY A 275 -33.44 -63.24 2.38
CA GLY A 275 -34.19 -63.87 1.29
C GLY A 275 -33.27 -64.49 0.23
N ASP A 276 -32.30 -63.73 -0.27
CA ASP A 276 -31.34 -64.18 -1.28
C ASP A 276 -30.41 -65.29 -0.76
N ALA A 277 -30.00 -65.23 0.52
CA ALA A 277 -29.18 -66.27 1.14
C ALA A 277 -29.91 -67.61 1.28
N LEU A 278 -31.21 -67.59 1.60
CA LEU A 278 -32.05 -68.80 1.68
C LEU A 278 -32.27 -69.41 0.29
N GLN A 279 -32.49 -68.59 -0.73
CA GLN A 279 -32.69 -69.03 -2.11
C GLN A 279 -31.40 -69.64 -2.70
N ASN A 280 -30.24 -69.02 -2.43
CA ASN A 280 -28.93 -69.58 -2.79
C ASN A 280 -28.59 -70.89 -2.06
N LYS A 281 -28.99 -71.06 -0.79
CA LYS A 281 -28.83 -72.35 -0.07
C LYS A 281 -29.72 -73.45 -0.67
N LYS A 282 -30.97 -73.15 -1.06
CA LYS A 282 -31.84 -74.11 -1.76
C LYS A 282 -31.26 -74.51 -3.12
N ASN A 283 -30.80 -73.55 -3.92
CA ASN A 283 -30.18 -73.81 -5.23
C ASN A 283 -28.90 -74.65 -5.11
N ARG A 284 -28.03 -74.38 -4.11
CA ARG A 284 -26.85 -75.22 -3.84
C ARG A 284 -27.21 -76.67 -3.44
N ARG A 285 -28.27 -76.87 -2.65
CA ARG A 285 -28.74 -78.23 -2.28
C ARG A 285 -29.32 -78.95 -3.50
N HIS A 286 -30.07 -78.26 -4.35
CA HIS A 286 -30.58 -78.81 -5.61
C HIS A 286 -29.45 -79.22 -6.55
N PHE A 287 -28.45 -78.35 -6.75
CA PHE A 287 -27.28 -78.64 -7.60
C PHE A 287 -26.44 -79.81 -7.06
N LYS A 288 -26.29 -79.94 -5.74
CA LYS A 288 -25.62 -81.10 -5.11
C LYS A 288 -26.39 -82.40 -5.30
N ARG A 289 -27.73 -82.38 -5.33
CA ARG A 289 -28.56 -83.56 -5.65
C ARG A 289 -28.37 -83.99 -7.11
N LEU A 290 -28.47 -83.05 -8.06
CA LEU A 290 -28.23 -83.32 -9.49
C LEU A 290 -26.82 -83.85 -9.77
N LYS A 291 -25.79 -83.34 -9.07
CA LYS A 291 -24.41 -83.85 -9.18
C LYS A 291 -24.24 -85.26 -8.59
N LYS A 292 -25.08 -85.65 -7.63
CA LYS A 292 -25.07 -87.00 -7.03
C LYS A 292 -25.84 -88.01 -7.88
N GLU A 293 -26.89 -87.57 -8.58
CA GLU A 293 -27.61 -88.37 -9.57
C GLU A 293 -26.79 -88.60 -10.85
N THR A 294 -26.12 -87.58 -11.37
CA THR A 294 -25.21 -87.75 -12.53
C THR A 294 -23.99 -88.62 -12.24
N ARG A 295 -23.49 -88.64 -10.99
CA ARG A 295 -22.44 -89.58 -10.56
C ARG A 295 -22.92 -91.02 -10.35
N LYS A 296 -24.23 -91.25 -10.18
CA LYS A 296 -24.82 -92.61 -10.12
C LYS A 296 -25.14 -93.19 -11.50
N LEU A 297 -25.07 -92.40 -12.56
CA LEU A 297 -25.34 -92.81 -13.94
C LEU A 297 -24.06 -93.19 -14.72
N HIS A 298 -22.91 -93.29 -14.04
CA HIS A 298 -21.62 -93.60 -14.67
C HIS A 298 -20.78 -94.68 -13.94
N PHE A 299 -21.44 -95.56 -13.18
CA PHE A 299 -20.89 -96.85 -12.74
C PHE A 299 -21.96 -97.92 -12.81
#